data_AF-A0A2D8HUG9-F1
#
_entry.id   AF-A0A2D8HUG9-F1
#
_cell.length_a   1.000
_cell.length_b   1.000
_cell.length_c   1.000
_cell.angle_alpha   90.00
_cell.angle_beta   90.00
_cell.angle_gamma   90.00
#
_symmetry.space_group_name_H-M   'P 1'
#
loop_
_entity.id
_entity.type
_entity.pdbx_description
1 polymer ?
#
loop_
_entity_poly.entity_id
_entity_poly.type
_entity_poly.pdbx_seq_one_letter_code
_entity_poly.pdbx_strand_id
1 'polypeptide(L)' 'MARFFRRRKFCRFKADGVKEIDYKDIATLKNYITETGKIVPSRITGTSAKYQRQLAR' A
#
# COMPACT_ATOMS: atom_id res chain seq x y z
N MET A 1 -20.91 24.56 5.08
CA MET A 1 -19.84 23.60 5.46
C MET A 1 -19.45 22.80 4.23
N ALA A 2 -18.25 23.01 3.69
CA ALA A 2 -17.79 22.25 2.54
C ALA A 2 -17.69 20.76 2.93
N ARG A 3 -18.45 19.91 2.23
CA ARG A 3 -18.38 18.46 2.39
C ARG A 3 -17.03 18.04 1.80
N PHE A 4 -16.01 17.85 2.65
CA PHE A 4 -14.71 17.38 2.19
C PHE A 4 -14.87 15.98 1.59
N PHE A 5 -14.94 15.90 0.25
CA PHE A 5 -14.94 14.64 -0.48
C PHE A 5 -13.54 14.02 -0.37
N ARG A 6 -13.32 13.24 0.70
CA ARG A 6 -12.10 12.45 0.84
C ARG A 6 -12.15 11.32 -0.18
N ARG A 7 -11.24 11.31 -1.15
CA ARG A 7 -11.11 10.22 -2.13
C ARG A 7 -10.99 8.91 -1.38
N ARG A 8 -11.86 7.94 -1.72
CA ARG A 8 -11.78 6.58 -1.15
C ARG A 8 -10.40 6.01 -1.49
N LYS A 9 -9.69 5.56 -0.45
CA LYS A 9 -8.41 4.86 -0.62
C LYS A 9 -8.69 3.49 -1.21
N PHE A 10 -7.92 3.11 -2.22
CA PHE A 10 -8.04 1.82 -2.87
C PHE A 10 -6.67 1.13 -2.88
N CYS A 11 -6.70 -0.20 -2.86
CA CYS A 11 -5.49 -0.99 -2.89
C CYS A 11 -4.94 -1.05 -4.31
N ARG A 12 -3.76 -0.46 -4.54
CA ARG A 12 -3.11 -0.43 -5.86
C ARG A 12 -2.81 -1.84 -6.39
N PHE A 13 -2.26 -2.73 -5.55
CA PHE A 13 -2.01 -4.14 -5.90
C PHE A 13 -3.25 -4.91 -6.36
N LYS A 14 -4.43 -4.58 -5.79
CA LYS A 14 -5.69 -5.21 -6.18
C LYS A 14 -6.21 -4.65 -7.50
N ALA A 15 -6.00 -3.35 -7.74
CA ALA A 15 -6.37 -2.71 -9.01
C ALA A 15 -5.48 -3.17 -10.16
N ASP A 16 -4.19 -3.38 -9.89
CA ASP A 16 -3.20 -3.82 -10.88
C ASP A 16 -3.25 -5.34 -11.14
N GLY A 17 -4.14 -6.08 -10.46
CA GLY A 17 -4.33 -7.53 -10.67
C GLY A 17 -3.15 -8.39 -10.20
N VAL A 18 -2.26 -7.86 -9.36
CA VAL A 18 -1.06 -8.55 -8.91
C VAL A 18 -1.42 -9.67 -7.93
N LYS A 19 -0.97 -10.90 -8.21
CA LYS A 19 -1.25 -12.08 -7.35
C LYS A 19 -0.40 -12.10 -6.09
N GLU A 20 0.87 -11.71 -6.22
CA GLU A 20 1.87 -11.73 -5.15
C GLU A 20 2.90 -10.62 -5.36
N ILE A 21 3.38 -10.03 -4.26
CA ILE A 21 4.36 -8.94 -4.28
C ILE A 21 5.75 -9.57 -4.38
N ASP A 22 6.51 -9.19 -5.42
CA ASP A 22 7.91 -9.61 -5.57
C ASP A 22 8.81 -8.74 -4.69
N TYR A 23 9.68 -9.38 -3.90
CA TYR A 23 10.67 -8.69 -3.06
C TYR A 23 11.79 -8.04 -3.88
N LYS A 24 11.96 -8.46 -5.13
CA LYS A 24 12.96 -7.91 -6.06
C LYS A 24 12.52 -6.58 -6.68
N ASP A 25 11.23 -6.25 -6.62
CA ASP A 25 10.72 -4.99 -7.13
C ASP A 25 10.89 -3.87 -6.09
N ILE A 26 12.14 -3.41 -5.97
CA ILE A 26 12.53 -2.37 -5.02
C ILE A 26 11.80 -1.05 -5.32
N ALA A 27 11.51 -0.78 -6.60
CA ALA A 27 10.87 0.47 -7.01
C ALA A 27 9.44 0.57 -6.46
N THR A 28 8.66 -0.52 -6.48
CA THR A 28 7.32 -0.51 -5.88
C THR A 28 7.38 -0.54 -4.37
N LEU A 29 8.23 -1.38 -3.77
CA LEU A 29 8.38 -1.50 -2.31
C LEU A 29 8.82 -0.21 -1.63
N LYS A 30 9.68 0.58 -2.28
CA LYS A 30 10.13 1.88 -1.77
C LYS A 30 8.97 2.84 -1.47
N ASN A 31 7.85 2.72 -2.17
CA ASN A 31 6.66 3.56 -1.92
C ASN A 31 5.87 3.15 -0.66
N TYR A 32 6.13 1.96 -0.11
CA TYR A 32 5.45 1.41 1.06
C TYR A 32 6.29 1.45 2.33
N ILE A 33 7.48 2.05 2.26
CA ILE A 33 8.36 2.30 3.40
C ILE A 33 8.46 3.80 3.69
N THR A 34 8.67 4.14 4.96
CA THR A 34 9.02 5.50 5.38
C THR A 34 10.50 5.76 5.11
N GLU A 35 10.91 7.02 5.16
CA GLU A 35 12.33 7.43 5.05
C GLU A 35 13.22 6.73 6.10
N THR A 36 12.64 6.38 7.24
CA THR A 36 13.28 5.64 8.33
C THR A 36 13.26 4.12 8.17
N GLY A 37 12.73 3.61 7.04
CA GLY A 37 12.66 2.17 6.75
C GLY A 37 11.51 1.43 7.44
N LYS A 38 10.57 2.11 8.09
CA LYS A 38 9.37 1.49 8.68
C LYS A 38 8.31 1.27 7.60
N ILE A 39 7.56 0.17 7.70
CA ILE A 39 6.46 -0.10 6.76
C ILE A 39 5.30 0.87 7.03
N VAL A 40 4.77 1.49 5.97
CA VAL A 40 3.65 2.41 6.07
C VAL A 40 2.36 1.62 6.39
N PRO A 41 1.57 2.04 7.39
CA PRO A 41 0.33 1.37 7.76
C PRO A 41 -0.74 1.39 6.65
N SER A 42 -1.55 0.32 6.59
CA SER A 42 -2.65 0.18 5.63
C SER A 42 -3.70 1.29 5.70
N ARG A 43 -3.89 1.94 6.87
CA ARG A 43 -4.77 3.11 7.00
C ARG A 43 -4.32 4.31 6.16
N ILE A 44 -3.04 4.38 5.83
CA ILE A 44 -2.46 5.46 5.01
C ILE A 44 -2.47 5.05 3.54
N THR A 45 -1.94 3.87 3.21
CA THR A 45 -1.77 3.37 1.83
C THR A 45 -3.03 2.80 1.19
N GLY A 46 -4.02 2.35 1.98
CA GLY A 46 -5.23 1.70 1.47
C GLY A 46 -4.99 0.27 0.96
N THR A 47 -3.86 -0.36 1.32
CA THR A 47 -3.56 -1.76 0.99
C THR A 47 -4.53 -2.72 1.69
N SER A 48 -4.91 -3.80 1.00
CA SER A 48 -5.75 -4.83 1.62
C SER A 48 -4.95 -5.59 2.69
N ALA A 49 -5.64 -6.19 3.65
CA ALA A 49 -5.00 -6.95 4.72
C ALA A 49 -4.15 -8.14 4.20
N LYS A 50 -4.46 -8.68 3.00
CA LYS A 50 -3.67 -9.74 2.36
C LYS A 50 -2.31 -9.20 1.90
N TYR A 51 -2.32 -8.09 1.15
CA TYR A 51 -1.10 -7.48 0.62
C TYR A 51 -0.27 -6.82 1.73
N GLN A 52 -0.91 -6.25 2.76
CA GLN A 52 -0.19 -5.69 3.91
C GLN A 52 0.59 -6.77 4.67
N ARG A 53 0.04 -7.99 4.78
CA ARG A 53 0.75 -9.13 5.36
C ARG A 53 1.93 -9.60 4.50
N GLN A 54 1.77 -9.56 3.17
CA GLN A 54 2.87 -9.86 2.25
C GLN A 54 4.00 -8.83 2.33
N LEU A 55 3.67 -7.53 2.47
CA LEU A 55 4.66 -6.46 2.65
C LEU A 55 5.42 -6.54 3.98
N ALA A 56 4.80 -7.11 5.01
CA ALA A 56 5.36 -7.24 6.35
C ALA A 56 6.06 -8.58 6.60
N ARG A 57 6.13 -9.45 5.58
CA ARG A 57 6.80 -10.74 5.63
C ARG A 57 8.25 -10.60 5.21
#